data_AF-A0A382ED48-F1
#
_entry.id   AF-A0A382ED48-F1
#
_cell.length_a   1.000
_cell.length_b   1.000
_cell.length_c   1.000
_cell.angle_alpha   90.00
_cell.angle_beta   90.00
_cell.angle_gamma   90.00
#
_symmetry.space_group_name_H-M   'P 1'
#
loop_
_entity.id
_entity.type
_entity.pdbx_description
1 polymer ?
#
loop_
_entity_poly.entity_id
_entity_poly.type
_entity_poly.pdbx_seq_one_letter_code
_entity_poly.pdbx_strand_id
1 'polypeptide(L)'
;MFKFLAKFFEGWIDIEGAYNQCDRAVSQLQEYKENPERFTGDKKEQFDLVVNNAIVSATQFVDMEMEGERHWPGIFREMHKYLATIYFEQGLIDKAEEHFLKLKEYGIEGERDYDEIHEKFRLKDDLQSTGNSEIVESSGNVSA
;
A
#
# COMPACT_ATOMS: atom_id res chain seq x y z
N MET A 1 -25.85 2.67 13.34
CA MET A 1 -25.88 4.13 13.12
C MET A 1 -24.54 4.67 13.61
N PHE A 2 -23.51 4.54 12.78
CA PHE A 2 -22.15 4.95 13.13
C PHE A 2 -22.09 6.47 13.06
N LYS A 3 -22.08 7.08 14.25
CA LYS A 3 -21.82 8.49 14.42
C LYS A 3 -20.41 8.73 13.88
N PHE A 4 -20.36 9.40 12.73
CA PHE A 4 -19.34 10.37 12.33
C PHE A 4 -18.98 11.24 13.55
N LEU A 5 -18.17 10.68 14.46
CA LEU A 5 -17.50 11.40 15.53
C LEU A 5 -16.26 11.99 14.86
N ALA A 6 -16.38 13.15 14.21
CA ALA A 6 -16.36 14.42 14.92
C ALA A 6 -15.21 14.48 15.94
N LYS A 7 -14.04 14.03 15.50
CA LYS A 7 -12.75 14.43 16.07
C LYS A 7 -11.94 15.08 14.96
N PHE A 8 -12.50 16.17 14.46
CA PHE A 8 -11.72 17.32 13.99
C PHE A 8 -10.67 17.62 15.06
N PHE A 9 -9.46 17.10 14.89
CA PHE A 9 -8.30 17.68 15.52
C PHE A 9 -8.02 18.97 14.75
N GLU A 10 -8.64 20.05 15.22
CA GLU A 10 -8.19 21.41 14.94
C GLU A 10 -6.74 21.54 15.42
N GLY A 11 -5.79 21.43 14.49
CA GLY A 11 -4.39 21.73 14.78
C GLY A 11 -3.40 21.01 13.87
N TRP A 12 -3.36 21.44 12.61
CA TRP A 12 -2.40 21.08 11.55
C TRP A 12 -2.62 19.69 10.91
N ILE A 13 -3.23 19.72 9.72
CA ILE A 13 -3.09 18.62 8.76
C ILE A 13 -1.59 18.53 8.40
N ASP A 14 -0.92 17.52 8.94
CA ASP A 14 0.52 17.30 8.72
C ASP A 14 0.73 16.53 7.42
N ILE A 15 0.71 17.27 6.31
CA ILE A 15 0.90 16.73 4.96
C ILE A 15 2.26 16.03 4.87
N GLU A 16 3.33 16.68 5.33
CA GLU A 16 4.69 16.14 5.30
C GLU A 16 4.81 14.88 6.17
N GLY A 17 4.21 14.88 7.36
CA GLY A 17 4.12 13.71 8.22
C GLY A 17 3.42 12.53 7.55
N ALA A 18 2.33 12.78 6.80
CA ALA A 18 1.62 11.73 6.07
C ALA A 18 2.47 11.12 4.95
N TYR A 19 3.16 11.93 4.14
CA TYR A 19 4.11 11.43 3.14
C TYR A 19 5.21 10.60 3.80
N ASN A 20 5.84 11.12 4.85
CA ASN A 20 6.92 10.44 5.56
C ASN A 20 6.48 9.08 6.14
N GLN A 21 5.26 9.01 6.67
CA GLN A 21 4.69 7.75 7.15
C GLN A 21 4.47 6.76 5.99
N CYS A 22 3.91 7.22 4.87
CA CYS A 22 3.65 6.37 3.71
C CYS A 22 4.95 5.85 3.07
N ASP A 23 5.94 6.72 2.84
CA ASP A 23 7.24 6.33 2.31
C ASP A 23 7.92 5.29 3.19
N ARG A 24 7.90 5.51 4.51
CA ARG A 24 8.46 4.55 5.47
C ARG A 24 7.71 3.23 5.45
N ALA A 25 6.39 3.23 5.36
CA ALA A 25 5.59 2.02 5.28
C ALA A 25 5.89 1.23 4.00
N VAL A 26 5.94 1.88 2.83
CA VAL A 26 6.28 1.24 1.55
C VAL A 26 7.68 0.64 1.61
N SER A 27 8.67 1.40 2.09
CA SER A 27 10.04 0.91 2.24
C SER A 27 10.12 -0.31 3.16
N GLN A 28 9.48 -0.29 4.32
CA GLN A 28 9.51 -1.43 5.24
C GLN A 28 8.73 -2.64 4.71
N LEU A 29 7.64 -2.43 3.97
CA LEU A 29 6.90 -3.52 3.32
C LEU A 29 7.75 -4.23 2.26
N GLN A 30 8.53 -3.47 1.49
CA GLN A 30 9.48 -4.03 0.52
C GLN A 30 10.59 -4.82 1.23
N GLU A 31 11.18 -4.27 2.29
CA GLU A 31 12.17 -4.99 3.11
C GLU A 31 11.59 -6.26 3.74
N TYR A 32 10.34 -6.22 4.22
CA TYR A 32 9.65 -7.38 4.79
C TYR A 32 9.44 -8.49 3.76
N LYS A 33 9.07 -8.14 2.53
CA LYS A 33 8.94 -9.11 1.44
C LYS A 33 10.27 -9.80 1.10
N GLU A 34 11.37 -9.05 1.14
CA GLU A 34 12.71 -9.59 0.85
C GLU A 34 13.26 -10.46 2.00
N ASN A 35 13.00 -10.07 3.25
CA ASN A 35 13.53 -10.78 4.41
C ASN A 35 12.56 -10.71 5.62
N PRO A 36 11.53 -11.57 5.66
CA PRO A 36 10.52 -11.54 6.71
C PRO A 36 11.10 -11.89 8.10
N GLU A 37 12.18 -12.68 8.16
CA GLU A 37 12.80 -13.10 9.42
C GLU A 37 13.39 -11.93 10.24
N ARG A 38 13.69 -10.80 9.57
CA ARG A 38 14.14 -9.57 10.25
C ARG A 38 13.04 -8.90 11.08
N PHE A 39 11.78 -9.23 10.81
CA PHE A 39 10.60 -8.64 11.43
C PHE A 39 9.94 -9.68 12.33
N THR A 40 10.55 -9.92 13.49
CA THR A 40 10.06 -10.85 14.52
C THR A 40 9.96 -10.18 15.88
N GLY A 41 9.07 -10.67 16.74
CA GLY A 41 8.78 -10.08 18.06
C GLY A 41 8.45 -8.58 17.97
N ASP A 42 9.05 -7.79 18.85
CA ASP A 42 8.86 -6.33 18.93
C ASP A 42 9.10 -5.61 17.59
N LYS A 43 10.01 -6.12 16.73
CA LYS A 43 10.27 -5.53 15.41
C LYS A 43 9.08 -5.70 14.48
N LYS A 44 8.36 -6.83 14.58
CA LYS A 44 7.13 -7.05 13.82
C LYS A 44 6.04 -6.11 14.27
N GLU A 45 5.88 -5.93 15.58
CA GLU A 45 4.87 -5.02 16.14
C GLU A 45 5.14 -3.56 15.73
N GLN A 46 6.40 -3.13 15.75
CA GLN A 46 6.79 -1.80 15.28
C GLN A 46 6.54 -1.61 13.78
N PHE A 47 6.86 -2.62 12.97
CA PHE A 47 6.55 -2.63 11.56
C PHE A 47 5.04 -2.51 11.30
N ASP A 48 4.23 -3.31 12.00
CA ASP A 48 2.78 -3.26 11.86
C ASP A 48 2.21 -1.90 12.26
N LEU A 49 2.78 -1.29 13.31
CA LEU A 49 2.42 0.06 13.71
C LEU A 49 2.77 1.10 12.64
N VAL A 50 3.94 1.01 12.00
CA VAL A 50 4.34 1.90 10.90
C VAL A 50 3.37 1.79 9.74
N VAL A 51 3.05 0.57 9.31
CA VAL A 51 2.13 0.34 8.18
C VAL A 51 0.72 0.81 8.52
N ASN A 52 0.20 0.50 9.71
CA ASN A 52 -1.13 0.92 10.13
C ASN A 52 -1.25 2.44 10.26
N ASN A 53 -0.22 3.11 10.79
CA ASN A 53 -0.23 4.57 10.90
C ASN A 53 -0.25 5.24 9.52
N ALA A 54 0.51 4.73 8.56
CA ALA A 54 0.49 5.22 7.19
C ALA A 54 -0.90 5.08 6.54
N ILE A 55 -1.54 3.91 6.70
CA ILE A 55 -2.89 3.67 6.19
C ILE A 55 -3.89 4.64 6.82
N VAL A 56 -3.87 4.79 8.15
CA VAL A 56 -4.76 5.71 8.87
C VAL A 56 -4.58 7.14 8.37
N SER A 57 -3.33 7.61 8.26
CA SER A 57 -3.04 8.97 7.81
C SER A 57 -3.48 9.20 6.36
N ALA A 58 -3.13 8.31 5.43
CA ALA A 58 -3.56 8.47 4.04
C ALA A 58 -5.09 8.38 3.87
N THR A 59 -5.75 7.51 4.64
CA THR A 59 -7.22 7.39 4.64
C THR A 59 -7.88 8.68 5.11
N GLN A 60 -7.32 9.36 6.12
CA GLN A 60 -7.85 10.66 6.56
C GLN A 60 -7.88 11.70 5.44
N PHE A 61 -6.88 11.73 4.56
CA PHE A 61 -6.89 12.65 3.41
C PHE A 61 -7.93 12.27 2.36
N VAL A 62 -8.09 10.97 2.07
CA VAL A 62 -9.11 10.49 1.12
C VAL A 62 -10.52 10.75 1.66
N ASP A 63 -10.75 10.56 2.95
CA ASP A 63 -12.04 10.87 3.59
C ASP A 63 -12.36 12.38 3.46
N MET A 64 -11.37 13.26 3.64
CA MET A 64 -11.55 14.71 3.43
C MET A 64 -11.89 15.08 1.97
N GLU A 65 -11.41 14.31 1.00
CA GLU A 65 -11.83 14.46 -0.40
C GLU A 65 -13.32 14.15 -0.56
N MET A 66 -13.77 13.02 0.00
CA MET A 66 -15.15 12.58 -0.10
C MET A 66 -16.14 13.54 0.56
N GLU A 67 -15.72 14.19 1.63
CA GLU A 67 -16.50 15.23 2.32
C GLU A 67 -16.62 16.52 1.49
N GLY A 68 -15.78 16.69 0.45
CA GLY A 68 -15.81 17.84 -0.45
C GLY A 68 -15.34 19.15 0.20
N GLU A 69 -14.75 19.08 1.39
CA GLU A 69 -14.37 20.25 2.18
C GLU A 69 -13.10 20.95 1.67
N ARG A 70 -12.29 20.27 0.85
CA ARG A 70 -11.01 20.77 0.35
C ARG A 70 -10.77 20.43 -1.11
N HIS A 71 -9.96 21.25 -1.77
CA HIS A 71 -9.58 21.04 -3.17
C HIS A 71 -8.06 20.92 -3.29
N TRP A 72 -7.54 19.74 -2.95
CA TRP A 72 -6.11 19.40 -3.08
C TRP A 72 -5.94 18.17 -3.97
N PRO A 73 -6.31 18.25 -5.26
CA PRO A 73 -6.34 17.09 -6.14
C PRO A 73 -4.99 16.38 -6.26
N GLY A 74 -3.88 17.13 -6.17
CA GLY A 74 -2.54 16.52 -6.13
C GLY A 74 -2.30 15.65 -4.90
N ILE A 75 -2.62 16.18 -3.70
CA ILE A 75 -2.46 15.45 -2.44
C ILE A 75 -3.38 14.23 -2.41
N PHE A 76 -4.66 14.39 -2.78
CA PHE A 76 -5.61 13.28 -2.77
C PHE A 76 -5.19 12.17 -3.74
N ARG A 77 -4.78 12.53 -4.97
CA ARG A 77 -4.22 11.58 -5.94
C ARG A 77 -3.04 10.82 -5.35
N GLU A 78 -2.09 11.52 -4.73
CA GLU A 78 -0.91 10.88 -4.14
C GLU A 78 -1.27 9.98 -2.94
N MET A 79 -2.26 10.35 -2.13
CA MET A 79 -2.73 9.49 -1.03
C MET A 79 -3.42 8.23 -1.56
N HIS A 80 -4.22 8.33 -2.64
CA HIS A 80 -4.71 7.16 -3.37
C HIS A 80 -3.56 6.29 -3.89
N LYS A 81 -2.53 6.90 -4.47
CA LYS A 81 -1.33 6.22 -4.97
C LYS A 81 -0.63 5.42 -3.85
N TYR A 82 -0.45 6.01 -2.67
CA TYR A 82 0.15 5.36 -1.52
C TYR A 82 -0.71 4.23 -0.96
N LEU A 83 -2.01 4.43 -0.79
CA LEU A 83 -2.90 3.38 -0.29
C LEU A 83 -2.91 2.18 -1.23
N ALA A 84 -2.98 2.41 -2.54
CA ALA A 84 -2.92 1.36 -3.53
C ALA A 84 -1.61 0.56 -3.46
N THR A 85 -0.48 1.26 -3.34
CA THR A 85 0.84 0.64 -3.19
C THR A 85 0.96 -0.16 -1.89
N ILE A 86 0.59 0.43 -0.75
CA ILE A 86 0.67 -0.22 0.58
C ILE A 86 -0.17 -1.50 0.59
N TYR A 87 -1.42 -1.44 0.14
CA TYR A 87 -2.31 -2.60 0.16
C TYR A 87 -1.80 -3.73 -0.72
N PHE A 88 -1.24 -3.44 -1.89
CA PHE A 88 -0.62 -4.47 -2.70
C PHE A 88 0.64 -5.06 -2.11
N GLU A 89 1.48 -4.24 -1.47
CA GLU A 89 2.63 -4.78 -0.78
C GLU A 89 2.22 -5.68 0.40
N GLN A 90 1.02 -5.49 0.96
CA GLN A 90 0.42 -6.42 1.92
C GLN A 90 -0.29 -7.63 1.29
N GLY A 91 -0.41 -7.69 -0.05
CA GLY A 91 -1.16 -8.74 -0.77
C GLY A 91 -2.67 -8.55 -0.75
N LEU A 92 -3.17 -7.38 -0.34
CA LEU A 92 -4.59 -7.02 -0.29
C LEU A 92 -5.05 -6.43 -1.62
N ILE A 93 -5.07 -7.27 -2.66
CA ILE A 93 -5.27 -6.85 -4.06
C ILE A 93 -6.60 -6.11 -4.27
N ASP A 94 -7.70 -6.60 -3.69
CA ASP A 94 -9.02 -5.97 -3.84
C ASP A 94 -9.03 -4.50 -3.36
N LYS A 95 -8.34 -4.23 -2.24
CA LYS A 95 -8.22 -2.86 -1.69
C LYS A 95 -7.28 -2.01 -2.53
N ALA A 96 -6.21 -2.60 -3.06
CA ALA A 96 -5.29 -1.90 -3.92
C ALA A 96 -6.01 -1.44 -5.21
N GLU A 97 -6.82 -2.31 -5.82
CA GLU A 97 -7.60 -2.05 -7.02
C GLU A 97 -8.59 -0.89 -6.85
N GLU A 98 -9.26 -0.80 -5.69
CA GLU A 98 -10.16 0.31 -5.37
C GLU A 98 -9.45 1.67 -5.52
N HIS A 99 -8.27 1.81 -4.92
CA HIS A 99 -7.51 3.05 -4.99
C HIS A 99 -6.88 3.27 -6.38
N PHE A 100 -6.55 2.22 -7.14
CA PHE A 100 -6.09 2.37 -8.52
C PHE A 100 -7.15 2.95 -9.43
N LEU A 101 -8.35 2.39 -9.38
CA LEU A 101 -9.43 2.85 -10.23
C LEU A 101 -9.76 4.32 -9.93
N LYS A 102 -9.60 4.73 -8.67
CA LYS A 102 -9.73 6.14 -8.29
C LYS A 102 -8.70 7.05 -8.96
N LEU A 103 -7.47 6.61 -9.19
CA LEU A 103 -6.44 7.43 -9.84
C LEU A 103 -6.89 7.92 -11.23
N LYS A 104 -7.66 7.13 -11.98
CA LYS A 104 -8.18 7.51 -13.30
C LYS A 104 -9.10 8.74 -13.26
N GLU A 105 -9.66 9.08 -12.09
CA GLU A 105 -10.50 10.26 -11.92
C GLU A 105 -9.69 11.57 -11.90
N TYR A 106 -8.36 11.51 -11.73
CA TYR A 106 -7.48 12.70 -11.68
C TYR A 106 -6.90 13.09 -13.05
N GLY A 107 -7.51 12.62 -14.15
CA GLY A 107 -7.10 12.93 -15.51
C GLY A 107 -5.74 12.35 -15.87
N ILE A 108 -5.02 13.00 -16.78
CA ILE A 108 -3.78 12.47 -17.40
C ILE A 108 -2.73 12.07 -16.36
N GLU A 109 -2.53 12.87 -15.32
CA GLU A 109 -1.53 12.55 -14.29
C GLU A 109 -1.94 11.33 -13.46
N GLY A 110 -3.24 11.18 -13.19
CA GLY A 110 -3.78 10.00 -12.52
C GLY A 110 -3.72 8.73 -13.37
N GLU A 111 -3.97 8.84 -14.68
CA GLU A 111 -3.76 7.72 -15.61
C GLU A 111 -2.30 7.27 -15.66
N ARG A 112 -1.35 8.20 -15.63
CA ARG A 112 0.09 7.88 -15.56
C ARG A 112 0.46 7.17 -14.26
N ASP A 113 -0.06 7.65 -13.12
CA ASP A 113 0.14 7.00 -11.83
C ASP A 113 -0.48 5.59 -11.80
N TYR A 114 -1.65 5.42 -12.40
CA TYR A 114 -2.31 4.13 -12.57
C TYR A 114 -1.43 3.17 -13.38
N ASP A 115 -0.97 3.57 -14.57
CA ASP A 115 -0.15 2.73 -15.44
C ASP A 115 1.18 2.34 -14.77
N GLU A 116 1.82 3.29 -14.08
CA GLU A 116 3.08 3.05 -13.36
C GLU A 116 2.94 1.92 -12.33
N ILE A 117 1.88 1.98 -11.52
CA ILE A 117 1.70 0.99 -10.46
C ILE A 117 1.15 -0.33 -11.01
N HIS A 118 0.22 -0.27 -11.96
CA HIS A 118 -0.32 -1.48 -12.58
C HIS A 118 0.79 -2.30 -13.27
N GLU A 119 1.73 -1.64 -13.95
CA GLU A 119 2.88 -2.35 -14.53
C GLU A 119 3.82 -2.92 -13.46
N LYS A 120 4.08 -2.19 -12.37
CA LYS A 120 4.86 -2.72 -11.24
C LYS A 120 4.22 -3.98 -10.64
N PHE A 121 2.89 -4.06 -10.64
CA PHE A 121 2.17 -5.22 -10.11
C PHE A 121 2.30 -6.41 -11.03
N ARG A 122 2.04 -6.20 -12.33
CA ARG A 122 2.18 -7.23 -13.35
C ARG A 122 3.56 -7.86 -13.34
N LEU A 123 4.60 -7.03 -13.31
CA LEU A 123 5.99 -7.51 -13.25
C LEU A 123 6.29 -8.29 -11.96
N LYS A 124 5.70 -7.90 -10.83
CA LYS A 124 5.89 -8.59 -9.55
C LYS A 124 5.17 -9.94 -9.50
N ASP A 125 3.96 -10.02 -10.05
CA ASP A 125 3.21 -11.28 -10.16
C ASP A 125 3.95 -12.27 -11.07
N ASP A 126 4.50 -11.80 -12.21
CA ASP A 126 5.28 -12.63 -13.14
C ASP A 126 6.56 -13.20 -12.48
N LEU A 127 7.25 -12.41 -11.65
CA LEU A 127 8.44 -12.84 -10.89
C LEU A 127 8.09 -13.87 -9.80
N GLN A 128 6.94 -13.72 -9.14
CA GLN A 128 6.49 -14.69 -8.14
C GLN A 128 5.97 -15.99 -8.77
N SER A 129 5.41 -15.93 -9.98
CA SER A 129 4.97 -17.11 -10.73
C SER A 129 6.13 -17.94 -11.28
N THR A 130 7.26 -17.32 -11.62
CA THR A 130 8.43 -18.02 -12.21
C THR A 130 9.37 -18.63 -11.16
N GLY A 131 9.43 -18.06 -9.95
CA GLY A 131 10.21 -18.61 -8.83
C GLY A 131 9.67 -19.92 -8.22
N ASN A 132 8.40 -20.26 -8.46
CA ASN A 132 7.77 -21.48 -7.94
C ASN A 132 7.89 -22.70 -8.87
N SER A 133 8.55 -22.57 -10.04
CA SER A 133 8.63 -23.65 -11.05
C SER A 133 9.91 -24.48 -11.02
N GLU A 134 10.84 -24.25 -10.08
CA GLU A 134 12.11 -25.00 -9.96
C GLU A 134 12.22 -25.82 -8.66
N ILE A 135 11.14 -26.43 -8.19
CA ILE A 135 11.25 -27.59 -7.26
C ILE A 135 10.19 -28.63 -7.65
N VAL A 136 10.41 -29.33 -8.76
CA VAL A 136 9.79 -30.65 -8.97
C VAL A 136 10.84 -31.70 -8.64
N GLU A 137 10.55 -32.36 -7.53
CA GLU A 137 11.23 -33.49 -6.93
C GLU A 137 11.71 -34.53 -7.96
N SER A 138 12.99 -34.88 -7.88
CA SER A 138 13.44 -36.25 -8.21
C SER A 138 14.15 -36.82 -7.00
N SER A 139 13.38 -37.06 -5.94
CA SER A 139 13.73 -38.00 -4.88
C SER A 139 13.01 -39.33 -5.18
N GLY A 140 13.58 -40.11 -6.10
CA GLY A 140 13.22 -41.51 -6.32
C GLY A 140 14.35 -42.39 -5.79
N ASN A 141 14.22 -42.81 -4.53
CA ASN A 141 15.20 -43.61 -3.83
C ASN A 141 14.89 -45.13 -3.94
N VAL A 142 15.98 -45.92 -4.00
CA VAL A 142 16.20 -47.33 -3.60
C VAL A 142 15.68 -48.53 -4.44
N SER A 143 16.63 -49.45 -4.64
CA SER A 143 16.57 -50.94 -4.56
C SER A 143 16.71 -51.64 -5.91
N ALA A 144 17.60 -52.62 -6.15
CA ALA A 144 18.44 -53.46 -5.29
C ALA A 144 19.72 -53.90 -6.03
#